data_AF-A0A9E7GCF2-F1
#
_entry.id   AF-A0A9E7GCF2-F1
#
_cell.length_a   1.000
_cell.length_b   1.000
_cell.length_c   1.000
_cell.angle_alpha   90.00
_cell.angle_beta   90.00
_cell.angle_gamma   90.00
#
_symmetry.space_group_name_H-M   'P 1'
#
loop_
_entity.id
_entity.type
_entity.pdbx_description
1 polymer ?
#
loop_
_entity_poly.entity_id
_entity_poly.type
_entity_poly.pdbx_seq_one_letter_code
_entity_poly.pdbx_strand_id
1 'polypeptide(L)'
;MASSVVGLHHFLGALALLLLAHQAAAAGPLAFVGRSGSKLVTLSDATAAGLTVCRTWAFNDGGNSPLQSSPGVYNENVFQALDFVVSEAKNNGIRLILSLINNFKDYGGRPQYVQWARNAGESIQTDDDFYTNAKVKQYYKNHVQKVLTRVNTITKIAYKDDPTIMSWELMNEPRCEVDHSGKTVTQAWVKEMAAYTKSIDGKHLLEVGFEGFYGDSTPDKIKLYNPNAYQLGTDYITSNQVNEIDYHHPCLDIW
;
A
#
# COMPACT_ATOMS: atom_id res chain seq x y z
N MET A 1 15.33 -28.54 -37.81
CA MET A 1 16.48 -27.62 -37.73
C MET A 1 15.88 -26.26 -37.34
N ALA A 2 15.91 -25.87 -36.05
CA ALA A 2 16.96 -25.05 -35.42
C ALA A 2 17.15 -23.71 -36.18
N SER A 3 17.16 -22.50 -35.60
CA SER A 3 17.29 -22.01 -34.23
C SER A 3 17.05 -20.47 -34.26
N SER A 4 16.60 -19.89 -33.13
CA SER A 4 16.98 -18.58 -32.52
C SER A 4 17.11 -17.32 -33.40
N VAL A 5 16.62 -16.12 -33.05
CA VAL A 5 16.87 -15.31 -31.85
C VAL A 5 15.89 -14.13 -31.89
N VAL A 6 15.03 -13.93 -30.88
CA VAL A 6 14.68 -12.59 -30.36
C VAL A 6 14.33 -12.79 -28.88
N GLY A 7 15.29 -12.42 -28.02
CA GLY A 7 15.16 -12.49 -26.57
C GLY A 7 14.73 -11.16 -25.97
N LEU A 8 14.15 -11.28 -24.77
CA LEU A 8 14.05 -10.29 -23.70
C LEU A 8 13.24 -9.02 -24.01
N HIS A 9 12.21 -8.78 -23.19
CA HIS A 9 11.88 -7.51 -22.52
C HIS A 9 10.40 -7.55 -22.13
N HIS A 10 10.06 -8.05 -20.94
CA HIS A 10 8.83 -7.73 -20.20
C HIS A 10 9.10 -8.09 -18.72
N PHE A 11 9.51 -7.10 -17.92
CA PHE A 11 9.75 -7.21 -16.49
C PHE A 11 8.76 -6.31 -15.73
N LEU A 12 8.04 -6.95 -14.79
CA LEU A 12 7.43 -6.44 -13.55
C LEU A 12 6.29 -5.41 -13.64
N GLY A 13 5.07 -5.89 -13.36
CA GLY A 13 3.91 -5.10 -12.93
C GLY A 13 3.25 -5.76 -11.72
N ALA A 14 2.82 -4.91 -10.78
CA ALA A 14 2.37 -5.13 -9.40
C ALA A 14 1.69 -6.47 -9.03
N LEU A 15 2.11 -7.01 -7.88
CA LEU A 15 1.67 -8.28 -7.31
C LEU A 15 0.62 -8.05 -6.19
N ALA A 16 -0.66 -8.10 -6.54
CA ALA A 16 -1.77 -7.98 -5.60
C ALA A 16 -1.92 -9.27 -4.75
N LEU A 17 -1.44 -9.24 -3.51
CA LEU A 17 -1.72 -10.32 -2.54
C LEU A 17 -2.72 -9.86 -1.48
N LEU A 18 -3.94 -10.37 -1.60
CA LEU A 18 -4.78 -10.71 -0.44
C LEU A 18 -5.86 -11.76 -0.79
N LEU A 19 -6.04 -12.09 -2.07
CA LEU A 19 -7.20 -12.83 -2.56
C LEU A 19 -7.15 -14.36 -2.33
N LEU A 20 -6.07 -14.94 -1.79
CA LEU A 20 -5.95 -16.41 -1.68
C LEU A 20 -5.79 -16.98 -0.27
N ALA A 21 -5.78 -16.13 0.75
CA ALA A 21 -5.77 -16.57 2.14
C ALA A 21 -7.00 -17.44 2.52
N HIS A 22 -8.14 -17.29 1.82
CA HIS A 22 -9.40 -17.96 2.20
C HIS A 22 -9.67 -19.28 1.46
N GLN A 23 -9.08 -19.53 0.29
CA GLN A 23 -9.15 -20.86 -0.37
C GLN A 23 -8.10 -21.85 0.19
N ALA A 24 -7.20 -21.37 1.03
CA ALA A 24 -6.00 -22.05 1.53
C ALA A 24 -6.22 -23.10 2.63
N ALA A 25 -7.39 -23.13 3.28
CA ALA A 25 -7.63 -24.05 4.41
C ALA A 25 -7.87 -25.52 3.98
N ALA A 26 -7.91 -25.83 2.68
CA ALA A 26 -8.33 -27.15 2.20
C ALA A 26 -7.31 -27.90 1.31
N ALA A 27 -6.19 -27.32 0.86
CA ALA A 27 -5.28 -28.05 -0.03
C ALA A 27 -3.84 -27.50 -0.07
N GLY A 28 -2.88 -28.27 0.47
CA GLY A 28 -1.49 -28.34 0.01
C GLY A 28 -0.63 -27.07 0.07
N PRO A 29 0.67 -27.15 -0.34
CA PRO A 29 1.63 -26.07 -0.14
C PRO A 29 1.23 -24.82 -0.95
N LEU A 30 1.08 -23.71 -0.24
CA LEU A 30 0.43 -22.47 -0.68
C LEU A 30 1.33 -21.65 -1.60
N ALA A 31 0.77 -21.15 -2.70
CA ALA A 31 1.45 -20.27 -3.65
C ALA A 31 0.95 -18.82 -3.52
N PHE A 32 1.92 -17.90 -3.40
CA PHE A 32 1.75 -16.45 -3.38
C PHE A 32 1.35 -15.92 -4.78
N VAL A 33 0.48 -14.90 -4.85
CA VAL A 33 -0.15 -14.49 -6.12
C VAL A 33 0.08 -13.04 -6.47
N GLY A 34 0.59 -12.85 -7.68
CA GLY A 34 0.10 -11.77 -8.52
C GLY A 34 0.07 -12.20 -9.96
N ARG A 35 -0.53 -11.34 -10.76
CA ARG A 35 -1.15 -11.72 -12.02
C ARG A 35 -0.33 -11.14 -13.17
N SER A 36 0.59 -11.93 -13.71
CA SER A 36 1.11 -11.72 -15.06
C SER A 36 0.65 -12.88 -15.94
N GLY A 37 -0.23 -12.58 -16.91
CA GLY A 37 -0.50 -13.43 -18.07
C GLY A 37 -0.69 -14.94 -17.80
N SER A 38 -1.54 -15.32 -16.84
CA SER A 38 -1.89 -16.72 -16.51
C SER A 38 -0.84 -17.55 -15.75
N LYS A 39 0.28 -16.97 -15.30
CA LYS A 39 1.30 -17.70 -14.52
C LYS A 39 1.40 -17.19 -13.08
N LEU A 40 1.37 -18.15 -12.17
CA LEU A 40 1.63 -18.00 -10.75
C LEU A 40 3.12 -17.64 -10.55
N VAL A 41 3.42 -16.57 -9.82
CA VAL A 41 4.80 -16.19 -9.46
C VAL A 41 4.92 -16.21 -7.95
N THR A 42 5.74 -17.13 -7.45
CA THR A 42 6.01 -17.31 -6.02
C THR A 42 7.18 -16.45 -5.55
N LEU A 43 7.36 -16.31 -4.22
CA LEU A 43 8.55 -15.66 -3.65
C LEU A 43 9.85 -16.40 -4.03
N SER A 44 9.79 -17.72 -4.22
CA SER A 44 10.94 -18.48 -4.72
C SER A 44 11.24 -18.18 -6.18
N ASP A 45 10.22 -17.99 -7.03
CA ASP A 45 10.42 -17.57 -8.43
C ASP A 45 11.03 -16.17 -8.51
N ALA A 46 10.55 -15.25 -7.65
CA ALA A 46 11.11 -13.90 -7.54
C ALA A 46 12.58 -13.93 -7.14
N THR A 47 12.93 -14.77 -6.15
CA THR A 47 14.31 -14.96 -5.71
C THR A 47 15.18 -15.56 -6.81
N ALA A 48 14.67 -16.58 -7.53
CA ALA A 48 15.36 -17.19 -8.66
C ALA A 48 15.60 -16.20 -9.82
N ALA A 49 14.73 -15.20 -9.96
CA ALA A 49 14.88 -14.08 -10.90
C ALA A 49 15.79 -12.95 -10.38
N GLY A 50 16.35 -13.07 -9.17
CA GLY A 50 17.23 -12.07 -8.56
C GLY A 50 16.50 -10.86 -7.95
N LEU A 51 15.18 -10.95 -7.72
CA LEU A 51 14.40 -9.90 -7.07
C LEU A 51 14.60 -9.95 -5.56
N THR A 52 14.82 -8.78 -4.95
CA THR A 52 15.16 -8.67 -3.52
C THR A 52 14.10 -7.94 -2.69
N VAL A 53 13.15 -7.25 -3.34
CA VAL A 53 12.08 -6.49 -2.69
C VAL A 53 10.75 -6.81 -3.38
N CYS A 54 9.70 -7.00 -2.58
CA CYS A 54 8.34 -7.18 -3.04
C CYS A 54 7.43 -6.14 -2.36
N ARG A 55 6.65 -5.41 -3.15
CA ARG A 55 5.62 -4.50 -2.68
C ARG A 55 4.28 -5.22 -2.66
N THR A 56 3.54 -5.14 -1.55
CA THR A 56 2.22 -5.79 -1.42
C THR A 56 1.32 -5.14 -0.37
N TRP A 57 0.05 -5.55 -0.30
CA TRP A 57 -1.00 -4.87 0.47
C TRP A 57 -1.10 -5.45 1.87
N ALA A 58 -1.25 -4.56 2.86
CA ALA A 58 -1.62 -4.90 4.23
C ALA A 58 -3.07 -4.49 4.53
N PHE A 59 -3.92 -4.43 3.51
CA PHE A 59 -5.33 -4.03 3.61
C PHE A 59 -6.27 -4.92 2.79
N ASN A 60 -7.47 -5.12 3.30
CA ASN A 60 -8.67 -5.49 2.56
C ASN A 60 -9.85 -5.06 3.42
N ASP A 61 -10.43 -3.93 3.06
CA ASP A 61 -11.34 -3.14 3.89
C ASP A 61 -12.78 -3.40 3.45
N GLY A 62 -13.56 -4.06 4.31
CA GLY A 62 -14.92 -4.46 3.98
C GLY A 62 -15.00 -5.47 2.81
N GLY A 63 -16.22 -5.71 2.33
CA GLY A 63 -16.47 -6.63 1.22
C GLY A 63 -16.19 -8.11 1.56
N ASN A 64 -15.62 -8.84 0.59
CA ASN A 64 -15.41 -10.29 0.69
C ASN A 64 -14.06 -10.61 1.33
N SER A 65 -14.07 -11.53 2.30
CA SER A 65 -12.87 -11.97 3.04
C SER A 65 -11.98 -10.82 3.54
N PRO A 66 -12.55 -9.81 4.23
CA PRO A 66 -11.81 -8.61 4.64
C PRO A 66 -10.73 -8.94 5.66
N LEU A 67 -9.61 -8.22 5.57
CA LEU A 67 -8.69 -8.09 6.69
C LEU A 67 -9.35 -7.24 7.79
N GLN A 68 -9.94 -6.10 7.42
CA GLN A 68 -10.68 -5.23 8.31
C GLN A 68 -12.15 -5.16 7.88
N SER A 69 -13.04 -5.83 8.62
CA SER A 69 -14.45 -5.94 8.25
C SER A 69 -15.26 -4.68 8.58
N SER A 70 -14.86 -3.98 9.65
CA SER A 70 -15.41 -2.69 10.07
C SER A 70 -14.34 -1.92 10.86
N PRO A 71 -14.55 -0.63 11.19
CA PRO A 71 -13.54 0.16 11.92
C PRO A 71 -13.04 -0.52 13.20
N GLY A 72 -11.77 -0.94 13.21
CA GLY A 72 -11.13 -1.59 14.37
C GLY A 72 -11.45 -3.08 14.55
N VAL A 73 -12.23 -3.70 13.66
CA VAL A 73 -12.56 -5.13 13.71
C VAL A 73 -11.85 -5.88 12.60
N TYR A 74 -11.06 -6.90 12.97
CA TYR A 74 -10.15 -7.59 12.06
C TYR A 74 -10.43 -9.08 12.01
N ASN A 75 -10.23 -9.67 10.82
CA ASN A 75 -10.27 -11.10 10.63
C ASN A 75 -8.90 -11.71 10.93
N GLU A 76 -8.81 -12.46 12.04
CA GLU A 76 -7.55 -13.07 12.48
C GLU A 76 -6.98 -14.05 11.45
N ASN A 77 -7.80 -14.81 10.72
CA ASN A 77 -7.32 -15.74 9.71
C ASN A 77 -6.64 -15.00 8.54
N VAL A 78 -7.15 -13.82 8.17
CA VAL A 78 -6.54 -12.99 7.12
C VAL A 78 -5.25 -12.35 7.62
N PHE A 79 -5.19 -11.92 8.89
CA PHE A 79 -3.95 -11.47 9.51
C PHE A 79 -2.88 -12.55 9.57
N GLN A 80 -3.25 -13.79 9.91
CA GLN A 80 -2.34 -14.93 9.92
C GLN A 80 -1.83 -15.28 8.52
N ALA A 81 -2.63 -15.04 7.48
CA ALA A 81 -2.13 -15.17 6.11
C ALA A 81 -1.10 -14.10 5.77
N LEU A 82 -1.26 -12.85 6.25
CA LEU A 82 -0.22 -11.83 6.13
C LEU A 82 1.02 -12.19 6.97
N ASP A 83 0.84 -12.77 8.16
CA ASP A 83 1.95 -13.26 8.99
C ASP A 83 2.78 -14.31 8.20
N PHE A 84 2.10 -15.18 7.45
CA PHE A 84 2.72 -16.17 6.57
C PHE A 84 3.51 -15.51 5.43
N VAL A 85 2.94 -14.50 4.75
CA VAL A 85 3.67 -13.72 3.72
C VAL A 85 4.98 -13.16 4.27
N VAL A 86 4.95 -12.54 5.45
CA VAL A 86 6.16 -11.99 6.09
C VAL A 86 7.16 -13.10 6.43
N SER A 87 6.70 -14.23 6.98
CA SER A 87 7.59 -15.35 7.30
C SER A 87 8.24 -15.96 6.05
N GLU A 88 7.52 -16.04 4.94
CA GLU A 88 8.05 -16.61 3.70
C GLU A 88 8.97 -15.65 2.96
N ALA A 89 8.69 -14.34 3.01
CA ALA A 89 9.62 -13.33 2.50
C ALA A 89 10.96 -13.44 3.24
N LYS A 90 10.92 -13.62 4.56
CA LYS A 90 12.12 -13.86 5.38
C LYS A 90 12.88 -15.11 4.93
N ASN A 91 12.17 -16.23 4.74
CA ASN A 91 12.77 -17.50 4.31
C ASN A 91 13.41 -17.42 2.92
N ASN A 92 12.89 -16.56 2.04
CA ASN A 92 13.39 -16.36 0.68
C ASN A 92 14.37 -15.17 0.57
N GLY A 93 14.72 -14.49 1.68
CA GLY A 93 15.61 -13.34 1.65
C GLY A 93 15.03 -12.09 0.96
N ILE A 94 13.71 -12.05 0.77
CA ILE A 94 12.98 -10.93 0.15
C ILE A 94 12.58 -9.93 1.24
N ARG A 95 12.71 -8.64 0.95
CA ARG A 95 12.19 -7.54 1.78
C ARG A 95 10.81 -7.10 1.31
N LEU A 96 9.98 -6.63 2.24
CA LEU A 96 8.60 -6.21 1.94
C LEU A 96 8.40 -4.70 2.05
N ILE A 97 7.69 -4.12 1.08
CA ILE A 97 7.03 -2.81 1.22
C ILE A 97 5.54 -3.09 1.42
N LEU A 98 4.98 -2.63 2.54
CA LEU A 98 3.59 -2.90 2.91
C LEU A 98 2.74 -1.62 2.84
N SER A 99 1.83 -1.57 1.86
CA SER A 99 0.85 -0.50 1.73
C SER A 99 -0.30 -0.66 2.72
N LEU A 100 -0.66 0.41 3.41
CA LEU A 100 -1.60 0.39 4.54
C LEU A 100 -3.05 0.65 4.14
N ILE A 101 -3.31 1.21 2.96
CA ILE A 101 -4.68 1.39 2.41
C ILE A 101 -4.60 1.66 0.90
N ASN A 102 -5.71 1.46 0.17
CA ASN A 102 -5.84 1.89 -1.23
C ASN A 102 -6.50 3.26 -1.38
N ASN A 103 -6.10 4.04 -2.38
CA ASN A 103 -6.89 5.19 -2.84
C ASN A 103 -8.20 4.75 -3.52
N PHE A 104 -8.16 3.68 -4.31
CA PHE A 104 -9.30 3.18 -5.07
C PHE A 104 -10.19 2.23 -4.27
N LYS A 105 -11.35 1.88 -4.83
CA LYS A 105 -12.33 0.96 -4.23
C LYS A 105 -11.88 -0.50 -4.18
N ASP A 106 -10.84 -0.88 -4.92
CA ASP A 106 -10.36 -2.25 -4.95
C ASP A 106 -9.81 -2.63 -3.58
N TYR A 107 -10.35 -3.71 -3.02
CA TYR A 107 -10.14 -4.13 -1.62
C TYR A 107 -10.58 -3.05 -0.60
N GLY A 108 -11.62 -2.29 -0.96
CA GLY A 108 -12.26 -1.30 -0.09
C GLY A 108 -11.66 0.10 -0.24
N GLY A 109 -10.47 0.29 0.31
CA GLY A 109 -9.72 1.54 0.25
C GLY A 109 -10.45 2.75 0.83
N ARG A 110 -10.02 3.93 0.38
CA ARG A 110 -10.54 5.24 0.79
C ARG A 110 -12.07 5.35 0.75
N PRO A 111 -12.75 4.89 -0.32
CA PRO A 111 -14.22 4.93 -0.40
C PRO A 111 -14.90 4.12 0.73
N GLN A 112 -14.32 2.99 1.15
CA GLN A 112 -14.88 2.18 2.23
C GLN A 112 -14.78 2.87 3.59
N TYR A 113 -13.69 3.57 3.87
CA TYR A 113 -13.48 4.28 5.13
C TYR A 113 -14.46 5.44 5.29
N VAL A 114 -14.68 6.21 4.23
CA VAL A 114 -15.68 7.28 4.26
C VAL A 114 -17.10 6.71 4.34
N GLN A 115 -17.37 5.55 3.73
CA GLN A 115 -18.66 4.88 3.89
C GLN A 115 -18.91 4.41 5.33
N TRP A 116 -17.89 3.90 6.03
CA TRP A 116 -18.00 3.59 7.45
C TRP A 116 -18.30 4.83 8.29
N ALA A 117 -17.72 5.98 7.94
CA ALA A 117 -18.03 7.24 8.61
C ALA A 117 -19.46 7.71 8.33
N ARG A 118 -19.95 7.62 7.07
CA ARG A 118 -21.36 7.89 6.72
C ARG A 118 -22.32 7.04 7.55
N ASN A 119 -22.06 5.73 7.65
CA ASN A 119 -22.88 4.82 8.44
C ASN A 119 -22.84 5.14 9.94
N ALA A 120 -21.76 5.78 10.41
CA ALA A 120 -21.60 6.24 11.79
C ALA A 120 -22.10 7.68 12.02
N GLY A 121 -22.86 8.26 11.07
CA GLY A 121 -23.51 9.56 11.17
C GLY A 121 -22.67 10.77 10.79
N GLU A 122 -21.46 10.58 10.23
CA GLU A 122 -20.64 11.70 9.76
C GLU A 122 -21.21 12.30 8.46
N SER A 123 -21.13 13.63 8.34
CA SER A 123 -21.42 14.31 7.08
C SER A 123 -20.21 14.18 6.15
N ILE A 124 -20.31 13.28 5.19
CA ILE A 124 -19.30 13.02 4.15
C ILE A 124 -19.93 13.36 2.80
N GLN A 125 -19.31 14.28 2.07
CA GLN A 125 -19.69 14.73 0.75
C GLN A 125 -18.99 13.92 -0.35
N THR A 126 -17.69 13.65 -0.19
CA THR A 126 -16.87 13.00 -1.22
C THR A 126 -15.91 11.98 -0.59
N ASP A 127 -15.25 11.19 -1.42
CA ASP A 127 -14.23 10.26 -0.93
C ASP A 127 -12.98 11.01 -0.43
N ASP A 128 -12.76 12.26 -0.88
CA ASP A 128 -11.72 13.19 -0.41
C ASP A 128 -11.88 13.66 1.04
N ASP A 129 -13.06 13.49 1.62
CA ASP A 129 -13.24 13.70 3.06
C ASP A 129 -12.45 12.69 3.90
N PHE A 130 -11.92 11.63 3.29
CA PHE A 130 -10.94 10.78 3.96
C PHE A 130 -9.73 11.56 4.48
N TYR A 131 -9.26 12.56 3.74
CA TYR A 131 -8.08 13.33 4.10
C TYR A 131 -8.36 14.36 5.21
N THR A 132 -9.62 14.74 5.41
CA THR A 132 -9.98 15.90 6.25
C THR A 132 -10.86 15.52 7.44
N ASN A 133 -11.79 14.57 7.30
CA ASN A 133 -12.71 14.18 8.36
C ASN A 133 -11.95 13.50 9.53
N ALA A 134 -12.13 14.04 10.72
CA ALA A 134 -11.39 13.59 11.91
C ALA A 134 -11.66 12.13 12.28
N LYS A 135 -12.90 11.64 12.11
CA LYS A 135 -13.27 10.26 12.42
C LYS A 135 -12.66 9.27 11.43
N VAL A 136 -12.67 9.62 10.14
CA VAL A 136 -12.03 8.81 9.09
C VAL A 136 -10.51 8.74 9.32
N LYS A 137 -9.86 9.88 9.60
CA LYS A 137 -8.44 9.90 9.99
C LYS A 137 -8.16 9.03 11.22
N GLN A 138 -9.06 9.03 12.21
CA GLN A 138 -8.90 8.18 13.38
C GLN A 138 -9.05 6.68 13.04
N TYR A 139 -9.96 6.31 12.14
CA TYR A 139 -10.05 4.93 11.66
C TYR A 139 -8.75 4.48 10.99
N TYR A 140 -8.16 5.32 10.14
CA TYR A 140 -6.87 5.03 9.52
C TYR A 140 -5.76 4.88 10.57
N LYS A 141 -5.64 5.81 11.52
CA LYS A 141 -4.65 5.71 12.60
C LYS A 141 -4.79 4.42 13.42
N ASN A 142 -6.02 4.00 13.72
CA ASN A 142 -6.28 2.74 14.40
C ASN A 142 -5.80 1.54 13.56
N HIS A 143 -5.95 1.59 12.23
CA HIS A 143 -5.43 0.58 11.31
C HIS A 143 -3.90 0.54 11.31
N VAL A 144 -3.24 1.69 11.12
CA VAL A 144 -1.77 1.81 11.21
C VAL A 144 -1.26 1.20 12.52
N GLN A 145 -1.84 1.59 13.66
CA GLN A 145 -1.43 1.04 14.95
C GLN A 145 -1.64 -0.47 15.03
N LYS A 146 -2.78 -0.98 14.53
CA LYS A 146 -3.06 -2.43 14.55
C LYS A 146 -2.04 -3.22 13.74
N VAL A 147 -1.71 -2.77 12.53
CA VAL A 147 -0.79 -3.47 11.63
C VAL A 147 0.63 -3.39 12.17
N LEU A 148 1.15 -2.20 12.49
CA LEU A 148 2.52 -2.03 12.95
C LEU A 148 2.80 -2.77 14.26
N THR A 149 1.82 -2.82 15.17
CA THR A 149 1.99 -3.50 16.47
C THR A 149 1.60 -4.98 16.47
N ARG A 150 1.18 -5.53 15.31
CA ARG A 150 0.88 -6.96 15.18
C ARG A 150 2.10 -7.80 15.51
N VAL A 151 1.95 -8.75 16.43
CA VAL A 151 2.95 -9.81 16.65
C VAL A 151 2.67 -10.95 15.69
N ASN A 152 3.60 -11.19 14.78
CA ASN A 152 3.51 -12.26 13.79
C ASN A 152 3.36 -13.61 14.49
N THR A 153 2.32 -14.37 14.15
CA THR A 153 2.02 -15.65 14.81
C THR A 153 3.02 -16.76 14.48
N ILE A 154 3.83 -16.62 13.43
CA ILE A 154 4.83 -17.60 13.00
C ILE A 154 6.20 -17.19 13.52
N THR A 155 6.67 -15.99 13.20
CA THR A 155 8.02 -15.51 13.58
C THR A 155 8.11 -15.07 15.04
N LYS A 156 6.96 -14.77 15.67
CA LYS A 156 6.83 -14.21 17.03
C LYS A 156 7.46 -12.82 17.20
N ILE A 157 7.73 -12.12 16.10
CA ILE A 157 8.28 -10.77 16.07
C ILE A 157 7.14 -9.79 15.76
N ALA A 158 7.10 -8.65 16.45
CA ALA A 158 6.18 -7.57 16.09
C ALA A 158 6.57 -6.98 14.73
N TYR A 159 5.60 -6.63 13.88
CA TYR A 159 5.89 -6.12 12.53
C TYR A 159 6.81 -4.90 12.57
N LYS A 160 6.58 -3.96 13.50
CA LYS A 160 7.47 -2.81 13.76
C LYS A 160 8.91 -3.15 14.18
N ASP A 161 9.18 -4.42 14.50
CA ASP A 161 10.49 -4.93 14.90
C ASP A 161 11.06 -5.97 13.92
N ASP A 162 10.34 -6.33 12.85
CA ASP A 162 10.75 -7.40 11.91
C ASP A 162 11.51 -6.84 10.70
N PRO A 163 12.84 -7.06 10.59
CA PRO A 163 13.66 -6.50 9.52
C PRO A 163 13.38 -7.08 8.13
N THR A 164 12.46 -8.04 8.02
CA THR A 164 11.94 -8.52 6.73
C THR A 164 11.08 -7.44 6.07
N ILE A 165 10.40 -6.61 6.84
CA ILE A 165 9.72 -5.42 6.34
C ILE A 165 10.80 -4.36 6.11
N MET A 166 10.84 -3.79 4.91
CA MET A 166 11.76 -2.71 4.56
C MET A 166 11.10 -1.34 4.80
N SER A 167 9.84 -1.19 4.38
CA SER A 167 9.12 0.07 4.47
C SER A 167 7.62 -0.12 4.67
N TRP A 168 7.04 0.87 5.34
CA TRP A 168 5.61 1.15 5.28
C TRP A 168 5.32 2.10 4.12
N GLU A 169 4.18 1.90 3.47
CA GLU A 169 3.63 2.85 2.49
C GLU A 169 2.28 3.34 3.00
N LEU A 170 2.13 4.67 3.11
CA LEU A 170 0.93 5.27 3.70
C LEU A 170 -0.35 4.90 2.95
N MET A 171 -0.34 4.96 1.62
CA MET A 171 -1.49 4.67 0.75
C MET A 171 -1.03 4.35 -0.67
N ASN A 172 -1.64 3.35 -1.31
CA ASN A 172 -1.47 3.12 -2.74
C ASN A 172 -2.14 4.25 -3.55
N GLU A 173 -1.34 4.97 -4.36
CA GLU A 173 -1.77 5.96 -5.35
C GLU A 173 -2.77 7.02 -4.82
N PRO A 174 -2.46 7.74 -3.71
CA PRO A 174 -3.35 8.78 -3.20
C PRO A 174 -3.61 9.86 -4.25
N ARG A 175 -4.88 10.26 -4.39
CA ARG A 175 -5.32 11.34 -5.28
C ARG A 175 -6.39 12.18 -4.59
N CYS A 176 -6.48 13.46 -4.96
CA CYS A 176 -7.53 14.36 -4.49
C CYS A 176 -8.10 15.17 -5.65
N GLU A 177 -9.40 15.04 -5.86
CA GLU A 177 -10.18 15.68 -6.92
C GLU A 177 -10.82 17.00 -6.45
N VAL A 178 -10.98 17.20 -5.14
CA VAL A 178 -11.51 18.46 -4.58
C VAL A 178 -10.44 19.53 -4.36
N ASP A 179 -9.16 19.14 -4.28
CA ASP A 179 -8.00 20.04 -4.16
C ASP A 179 -6.82 19.56 -5.03
N HIS A 180 -6.68 20.16 -6.21
CA HIS A 180 -5.62 19.83 -7.15
C HIS A 180 -4.24 20.40 -6.77
N SER A 181 -4.17 21.29 -5.77
CA SER A 181 -2.93 21.97 -5.40
C SER A 181 -1.91 21.07 -4.70
N GLY A 182 -2.34 19.90 -4.21
CA GLY A 182 -1.54 18.99 -3.39
C GLY A 182 -1.49 19.36 -1.91
N LYS A 183 -2.07 20.49 -1.48
CA LYS A 183 -2.01 20.92 -0.08
C LYS A 183 -2.78 19.99 0.85
N THR A 184 -3.99 19.58 0.47
CA THR A 184 -4.82 18.69 1.29
C THR A 184 -4.15 17.34 1.55
N VAL A 185 -3.64 16.69 0.50
CA VAL A 185 -2.98 15.39 0.64
C VAL A 185 -1.59 15.57 1.23
N THR A 186 -0.72 16.33 0.58
CA THR A 186 0.71 16.34 0.91
C THR A 186 1.04 17.19 2.14
N GLN A 187 0.51 18.42 2.21
CA GLN A 187 0.91 19.36 3.27
C GLN A 187 0.14 19.18 4.58
N ALA A 188 -1.04 18.56 4.53
CA ALA A 188 -1.84 18.26 5.71
C ALA A 188 -1.83 16.77 6.06
N TRP A 189 -2.43 15.92 5.21
CA TRP A 189 -2.67 14.52 5.58
C TRP A 189 -1.38 13.70 5.69
N VAL A 190 -0.48 13.76 4.70
CA VAL A 190 0.80 13.03 4.73
C VAL A 190 1.64 13.45 5.92
N LYS A 191 1.77 14.75 6.18
CA LYS A 191 2.51 15.26 7.34
C LYS A 191 1.98 14.73 8.66
N GLU A 192 0.65 14.68 8.82
CA GLU A 192 0.01 14.14 10.03
C GLU A 192 0.21 12.63 10.16
N MET A 193 -0.02 11.87 9.09
CA MET A 193 0.03 10.41 9.12
C MET A 193 1.45 9.86 9.17
N ALA A 194 2.41 10.54 8.54
CA ALA A 194 3.81 10.16 8.60
C ALA A 194 4.38 10.33 10.01
N ALA A 195 4.12 11.49 10.64
CA ALA A 195 4.46 11.73 12.04
C ALA A 195 3.83 10.70 12.98
N TYR A 196 2.55 10.37 12.77
CA TYR A 196 1.88 9.35 13.58
C TYR A 196 2.50 7.95 13.38
N THR A 197 2.76 7.54 12.15
CA THR A 197 3.38 6.24 11.83
C THR A 197 4.76 6.12 12.46
N LYS A 198 5.62 7.15 12.30
CA LYS A 198 6.95 7.20 12.92
C LYS A 198 6.93 7.24 14.44
N SER A 199 5.88 7.78 15.05
CA SER A 199 5.70 7.75 16.52
C SER A 199 5.49 6.32 17.06
N ILE A 200 4.96 5.41 16.23
CA ILE A 200 4.78 3.99 16.57
C ILE A 200 6.04 3.19 16.20
N ASP A 201 6.62 3.48 15.04
CA ASP A 201 7.75 2.77 14.46
C ASP A 201 8.78 3.74 13.87
N GLY A 202 9.86 3.96 14.62
CA GLY A 202 11.00 4.75 14.18
C GLY A 202 12.13 3.93 13.53
N LYS A 203 11.93 2.63 13.26
CA LYS A 203 12.95 1.73 12.71
C LYS A 203 12.82 1.56 11.20
N HIS A 204 11.60 1.29 10.73
CA HIS A 204 11.35 1.04 9.31
C HIS A 204 11.35 2.34 8.50
N LEU A 205 11.68 2.19 7.22
CA LEU A 205 11.49 3.28 6.28
C LEU A 205 9.99 3.58 6.11
N LEU A 206 9.70 4.79 5.68
CA LEU A 206 8.36 5.26 5.38
C LEU A 206 8.35 6.01 4.06
N GLU A 207 7.38 5.68 3.24
CA GLU A 207 7.09 6.35 1.99
C GLU A 207 5.57 6.54 1.82
N VAL A 208 5.15 7.32 0.83
CA VAL A 208 3.74 7.72 0.70
C VAL A 208 2.92 6.80 -0.19
N GLY A 209 3.48 6.36 -1.32
CA GLY A 209 2.83 5.59 -2.38
C GLY A 209 2.35 6.43 -3.57
N PHE A 210 2.91 7.63 -3.74
CA PHE A 210 2.57 8.53 -4.86
C PHE A 210 2.96 7.95 -6.21
N GLU A 211 2.18 8.28 -7.24
CA GLU A 211 2.48 7.98 -8.65
C GLU A 211 3.56 8.92 -9.24
N GLY A 212 3.81 10.06 -8.57
CA GLY A 212 4.90 10.97 -8.91
C GLY A 212 4.49 12.28 -9.61
N PHE A 213 3.21 12.64 -9.60
CA PHE A 213 2.73 13.88 -10.23
C PHE A 213 3.25 15.14 -9.54
N TYR A 214 3.68 16.10 -10.34
CA TYR A 214 4.00 17.46 -9.87
C TYR A 214 2.72 18.26 -9.61
N GLY A 215 2.79 19.16 -8.63
CA GLY A 215 1.69 20.04 -8.23
C GLY A 215 2.07 21.52 -8.29
N ASP A 216 1.25 22.36 -7.68
CA ASP A 216 1.32 23.83 -7.79
C ASP A 216 2.62 24.44 -7.25
N SER A 217 3.42 23.71 -6.46
CA SER A 217 4.75 24.20 -6.06
C SER A 217 5.73 24.29 -7.24
N THR A 218 5.47 23.56 -8.32
CA THR A 218 6.32 23.51 -9.53
C THR A 218 5.49 23.51 -10.80
N PRO A 219 4.77 24.61 -11.11
CA PRO A 219 3.80 24.66 -12.21
C PRO A 219 4.42 24.40 -13.59
N ASP A 220 5.69 24.79 -13.79
CA ASP A 220 6.42 24.52 -15.03
C ASP A 220 6.63 23.01 -15.24
N LYS A 221 6.84 22.26 -14.15
CA LYS A 221 7.06 20.80 -14.19
C LYS A 221 5.80 20.01 -14.53
N ILE A 222 4.62 20.54 -14.19
CA ILE A 222 3.34 19.92 -14.56
C ILE A 222 3.26 19.75 -16.08
N LYS A 223 3.55 20.81 -16.83
CA LYS A 223 3.48 20.78 -18.31
C LYS A 223 4.58 19.94 -18.95
N LEU A 224 5.75 19.88 -18.30
CA LEU A 224 6.92 19.19 -18.82
C LEU A 224 6.91 17.69 -18.57
N TYR A 225 6.40 17.26 -17.40
CA TYR A 225 6.61 15.90 -16.90
C TYR A 225 5.35 15.15 -16.53
N ASN A 226 4.25 15.83 -16.16
CA ASN A 226 3.00 15.10 -15.91
C ASN A 226 2.42 14.64 -17.26
N PRO A 227 2.06 13.36 -17.41
CA PRO A 227 1.33 12.88 -18.58
C PRO A 227 0.10 13.78 -18.83
N ASN A 228 -0.02 14.30 -20.05
CA ASN A 228 -1.11 15.21 -20.45
C ASN A 228 -1.32 16.43 -19.53
N ALA A 229 -0.29 16.86 -18.81
CA ALA A 229 -0.37 17.92 -17.79
C ALA A 229 -1.42 17.64 -16.69
N TYR A 230 -1.70 16.37 -16.38
CA TYR A 230 -2.66 16.00 -15.33
C TYR A 230 -2.25 16.53 -13.96
N GLN A 231 -3.24 16.91 -13.17
CA GLN A 231 -3.11 17.21 -11.74
C GLN A 231 -4.07 16.30 -10.99
N LEU A 232 -3.54 15.48 -10.08
CA LEU A 232 -4.33 14.50 -9.32
C LEU A 232 -4.35 14.83 -7.81
N GLY A 233 -4.17 16.10 -7.46
CA GLY A 233 -4.19 16.55 -6.07
C GLY A 233 -3.01 16.11 -5.22
N THR A 234 -1.86 15.88 -5.86
CA THR A 234 -0.61 15.53 -5.23
C THR A 234 0.51 16.44 -5.71
N ASP A 235 1.55 16.57 -4.89
CA ASP A 235 2.72 17.39 -5.23
C ASP A 235 3.99 16.65 -4.83
N TYR A 236 4.65 16.09 -5.85
CA TYR A 236 5.90 15.33 -5.72
C TYR A 236 7.00 16.07 -4.96
N ILE A 237 7.18 17.37 -5.18
CA ILE A 237 8.31 18.09 -4.58
C ILE A 237 8.06 18.27 -3.09
N THR A 238 6.87 18.75 -2.75
CA THR A 238 6.58 19.06 -1.35
C THR A 238 6.37 17.81 -0.50
N SER A 239 6.03 16.67 -1.12
CA SER A 239 5.91 15.39 -0.40
C SER A 239 7.26 14.84 0.03
N ASN A 240 8.26 14.99 -0.83
CA ASN A 240 9.63 14.59 -0.54
C ASN A 240 10.34 15.55 0.43
N GLN A 241 9.66 16.61 0.88
CA GLN A 241 10.14 17.54 1.91
C GLN A 241 9.51 17.29 3.28
N VAL A 242 8.62 16.30 3.41
CA VAL A 242 8.09 15.88 4.71
C VAL A 242 9.18 15.08 5.43
N ASN A 243 9.62 15.56 6.61
CA ASN A 243 10.78 15.03 7.33
C ASN A 243 10.68 13.53 7.66
N GLU A 244 9.46 13.03 7.87
CA GLU A 244 9.19 11.63 8.22
C GLU A 244 9.18 10.68 7.02
N ILE A 245 9.21 11.20 5.79
CA ILE A 245 9.29 10.41 4.56
C ILE A 245 10.75 10.19 4.20
N ASP A 246 11.20 8.94 4.19
CA ASP A 246 12.61 8.60 4.02
C ASP A 246 13.02 8.47 2.54
N TYR A 247 12.08 8.06 1.69
CA TYR A 247 12.30 7.93 0.26
C TYR A 247 10.99 8.02 -0.51
N HIS A 248 11.11 8.04 -1.84
CA HIS A 248 9.98 7.93 -2.73
C HIS A 248 10.23 6.86 -3.78
N HIS A 249 9.26 5.98 -3.91
CA HIS A 249 9.16 4.99 -4.97
C HIS A 249 7.89 5.30 -5.75
N PRO A 250 7.98 5.76 -7.02
CA PRO A 250 6.78 6.01 -7.79
C PRO A 250 6.04 4.69 -7.96
N CYS A 251 4.80 4.64 -7.49
CA CYS A 251 3.89 3.54 -7.81
C CYS A 251 3.62 3.63 -9.32
N LEU A 252 4.47 2.95 -10.10
CA LEU A 252 4.25 2.77 -11.53
C LEU A 252 3.45 1.50 -11.69
N ASP A 253 2.16 1.56 -11.37
CA ASP A 253 1.23 0.62 -11.99
C ASP A 253 1.20 0.99 -13.48
N ILE A 254 1.85 0.16 -14.30
CA ILE A 254 1.86 0.37 -15.76
C ILE A 254 0.45 0.03 -16.24
N TRP A 255 -0.39 1.05 -16.34
CA TRP A 255 -1.76 0.98 -16.88
C TRP A 255 -1.77 0.73 -18.39
#